data_AF-A0A7M3MXQ1-F1
#
_entry.id   AF-A0A7M3MXQ1-F1
#
_cell.length_a   1.000
_cell.length_b   1.000
_cell.length_c   1.000
_cell.angle_alpha   90.00
_cell.angle_beta   90.00
_cell.angle_gamma   90.00
#
_symmetry.space_group_name_H-M   'P 1'
#
loop_
_entity.id
_entity.type
_entity.pdbx_description
1 polymer ?
#
loop_
_entity_poly.entity_id
_entity_poly.type
_entity_poly.pdbx_seq_one_letter_code
_entity_poly.pdbx_strand_id
1 'polypeptide(L)'
;YPQAVINSHQQYAQIKLLLAKSARKTGIWLAEGLLEYTQKYELTELTYLLTTDLKYHFGTLEINKARYRKYDDIQKVSFEKLQAENNAMDAYHLVFHKDYGRSKISESELRSRWVEISKELDAHYGPEASSKFLYYYCNAHAEYYFLDNRNEEIISMTSQSIGYLLEKNYTHKPIVFSLNRLKMIAFFNAKMLDSAIGIANDIEELTKVNQHNWFVIRYFKALFYIHKREYVAAQKIKESTFNDREIDDLKSGLFEIWRTLEAYLEFLSALRDPEGVKDRKNNFRLNKFLNQVPLYQKDKTGRNVTILLVQLLFFLARHNYGRYIDRMDALTQYRQRYLKENNTFRSNCIIRMMVKVGKYGFHPKRVKSYTSKDLWKLKSRQAELSSRSSEVEIIPYEDMWEMVMEMLERNYEKTYYE
;
A
#
# COMPACT_ATOMS: atom_id res chain seq x y z
N TYR A 1 18.17 -11.84 -6.86
CA TYR A 1 17.57 -11.16 -8.02
C TYR A 1 18.30 -9.90 -8.46
N PRO A 2 18.44 -8.81 -7.68
CA PRO A 2 18.93 -7.53 -8.22
C PRO A 2 20.35 -7.63 -8.80
N GLN A 3 21.24 -8.32 -8.09
CA GLN A 3 22.60 -8.60 -8.58
C GLN A 3 22.59 -9.46 -9.86
N ALA A 4 21.65 -10.42 -9.97
CA ALA A 4 21.51 -11.25 -11.16
C ALA A 4 21.11 -10.39 -12.37
N VAL A 5 20.14 -9.48 -12.20
CA VAL A 5 19.75 -8.52 -13.24
C VAL A 5 20.94 -7.66 -13.67
N ILE A 6 21.63 -7.02 -12.71
CA ILE A 6 22.79 -6.15 -13.00
C ILE A 6 23.88 -6.91 -13.75
N ASN A 7 24.29 -8.07 -13.23
CA ASN A 7 25.35 -8.89 -13.82
C ASN A 7 24.97 -9.36 -15.23
N SER A 8 23.72 -9.81 -15.43
CA SER A 8 23.26 -10.26 -16.75
C SER A 8 23.28 -9.16 -17.79
N HIS A 9 22.82 -7.95 -17.44
CA HIS A 9 22.88 -6.81 -18.37
C HIS A 9 24.33 -6.39 -18.68
N GLN A 10 25.22 -6.40 -17.69
CA GLN A 10 26.64 -6.11 -17.91
C GLN A 10 27.30 -7.14 -18.84
N GLN A 11 27.06 -8.44 -18.62
CA GLN A 11 27.58 -9.50 -19.46
C GLN A 11 26.98 -9.45 -20.87
N TYR A 12 25.68 -9.17 -21.00
CA TYR A 12 25.05 -8.98 -22.31
C TYR A 12 25.72 -7.82 -23.08
N ALA A 13 25.99 -6.68 -22.43
CA ALA A 13 26.70 -5.57 -23.07
C ALA A 13 28.10 -5.99 -23.54
N GLN A 14 28.85 -6.77 -22.75
CA GLN A 14 30.15 -7.31 -23.14
C GLN A 14 30.05 -8.24 -24.34
N ILE A 15 29.04 -9.13 -24.38
CA ILE A 15 28.77 -10.00 -25.52
C ILE A 15 28.56 -9.16 -26.79
N LYS A 16 27.73 -8.11 -26.74
CA LYS A 16 27.50 -7.24 -27.91
C LYS A 16 28.79 -6.55 -28.38
N LEU A 17 29.64 -6.10 -27.45
CA LEU A 17 30.95 -5.52 -27.80
C LEU A 17 31.88 -6.53 -28.46
N LEU A 18 31.94 -7.77 -27.95
CA LEU A 18 32.76 -8.84 -28.54
C LEU A 18 32.28 -9.22 -29.94
N LEU A 19 30.95 -9.34 -30.13
CA LEU A 19 30.35 -9.61 -31.43
C LEU A 19 30.65 -8.48 -32.43
N ALA A 20 30.59 -7.22 -32.00
CA ALA A 20 30.91 -6.05 -32.84
C ALA A 20 32.40 -6.00 -33.20
N LYS A 21 33.31 -6.42 -32.30
CA LYS A 21 34.75 -6.50 -32.53
C LYS A 21 35.20 -7.77 -33.27
N SER A 22 34.28 -8.53 -33.85
CA SER A 22 34.55 -9.81 -34.53
C SER A 22 35.16 -10.91 -33.66
N ALA A 23 35.18 -10.76 -32.33
CA ALA A 23 35.58 -11.79 -31.37
C ALA A 23 34.44 -12.80 -31.14
N ARG A 24 33.90 -13.36 -32.24
CA ARG A 24 32.60 -14.04 -32.28
C ARG A 24 32.58 -15.36 -31.52
N LYS A 25 33.64 -16.18 -31.59
CA LYS A 25 33.71 -17.45 -30.84
C LYS A 25 33.54 -17.22 -29.34
N THR A 26 34.27 -16.25 -28.78
CA THR A 26 34.17 -15.86 -27.36
C THR A 26 32.80 -15.26 -27.04
N GLY A 27 32.30 -14.37 -27.89
CA GLY A 27 30.98 -13.76 -27.71
C GLY A 27 29.83 -14.78 -27.68
N ILE A 28 29.85 -15.77 -28.57
CA ILE A 28 28.83 -16.83 -28.63
C ILE A 28 28.94 -17.77 -27.44
N TRP A 29 30.15 -18.18 -27.05
CA TRP A 29 30.35 -18.99 -25.84
C TRP A 29 29.79 -18.31 -24.58
N LEU A 30 30.05 -17.00 -24.41
CA LEU A 30 29.48 -16.22 -23.33
C LEU A 30 27.94 -16.09 -23.44
N ALA A 31 27.41 -15.91 -24.65
CA ALA A 31 25.97 -15.80 -24.88
C ALA A 31 25.22 -17.09 -24.48
N GLU A 32 25.77 -18.25 -24.80
CA GLU A 32 25.19 -19.54 -24.41
C GLU A 32 25.20 -19.75 -22.89
N GLY A 33 26.31 -19.42 -22.23
CA GLY A 33 26.40 -19.48 -20.77
C GLY A 33 25.45 -18.50 -20.08
N LEU A 34 25.32 -17.29 -20.60
CA LEU A 34 24.41 -16.29 -20.06
C LEU A 34 22.93 -16.69 -20.27
N LEU A 35 22.59 -17.34 -21.38
CA LEU A 35 21.22 -17.77 -21.69
C LEU A 35 20.64 -18.70 -20.61
N GLU A 36 21.42 -19.67 -20.13
CA GLU A 36 20.97 -20.56 -19.05
C GLU A 36 20.64 -19.77 -17.78
N TYR A 37 21.45 -18.76 -17.48
CA TYR A 37 21.24 -17.88 -16.34
C TYR A 37 20.00 -16.99 -16.51
N THR A 38 19.77 -16.43 -17.70
CA THR A 38 18.57 -15.61 -17.95
C THR A 38 17.29 -16.44 -17.88
N GLN A 39 17.31 -17.69 -18.35
CA GLN A 39 16.17 -18.61 -18.22
C GLN A 39 15.90 -18.97 -16.75
N LYS A 40 16.94 -19.25 -15.96
CA LYS A 40 16.81 -19.57 -14.53
C LYS A 40 16.13 -18.47 -13.72
N TYR A 41 16.45 -17.20 -14.00
CA TYR A 41 15.90 -16.04 -13.29
C TYR A 41 14.72 -15.37 -14.02
N GLU A 42 14.16 -16.01 -15.05
CA GLU A 42 13.08 -15.48 -15.89
C GLU A 42 13.34 -14.04 -16.39
N LEU A 43 14.58 -13.78 -16.83
CA LEU A 43 14.94 -12.53 -17.52
C LEU A 43 14.51 -12.64 -18.99
N THR A 44 13.20 -12.62 -19.21
CA THR A 44 12.54 -12.91 -20.50
C THR A 44 13.08 -12.07 -21.66
N GLU A 45 13.25 -10.76 -21.46
CA GLU A 45 13.80 -9.84 -22.48
C GLU A 45 15.23 -10.21 -22.89
N LEU A 46 16.12 -10.44 -21.92
CA LEU A 46 17.50 -10.85 -22.22
C LEU A 46 17.55 -12.23 -22.89
N THR A 47 16.65 -13.14 -22.51
CA THR A 47 16.51 -14.46 -23.13
C THR A 47 16.15 -14.32 -24.61
N TYR A 48 15.20 -13.45 -24.94
CA TYR A 48 14.81 -13.13 -26.31
C TYR A 48 15.98 -12.51 -27.11
N LEU A 49 16.69 -11.56 -26.53
CA LEU A 49 17.82 -10.90 -27.19
C LEU A 49 18.99 -11.86 -27.46
N LEU A 50 19.37 -12.66 -26.46
CA LEU A 50 20.45 -13.65 -26.60
C LEU A 50 20.12 -14.72 -27.64
N THR A 51 18.89 -15.24 -27.62
CA THR A 51 18.45 -16.24 -28.61
C THR A 51 18.38 -15.65 -30.01
N THR A 52 18.09 -14.35 -30.16
CA THR A 52 18.19 -13.66 -31.45
C THR A 52 19.62 -13.68 -32.01
N ASP A 53 20.61 -13.34 -31.17
CA ASP A 53 22.02 -13.35 -31.57
C ASP A 53 22.53 -14.78 -31.90
N LEU A 54 22.15 -15.76 -31.08
CA LEU A 54 22.54 -17.17 -31.24
C LEU A 54 21.89 -17.81 -32.47
N LYS A 55 20.59 -17.57 -32.68
CA LYS A 55 19.85 -18.03 -33.87
C LYS A 55 20.48 -17.44 -35.14
N TYR A 56 20.79 -16.15 -35.15
CA TYR A 56 21.47 -15.53 -36.28
C TYR A 56 22.83 -16.17 -36.55
N HIS A 57 23.63 -16.40 -35.50
CA HIS A 57 24.92 -17.07 -35.61
C HIS A 57 24.82 -18.46 -36.25
N PHE A 58 24.00 -19.36 -35.68
CA PHE A 58 23.89 -20.74 -36.17
C PHE A 58 23.04 -20.90 -37.43
N GLY A 59 22.30 -19.86 -37.82
CA GLY A 59 21.51 -19.83 -39.06
C GLY A 59 22.27 -19.29 -40.25
N THR A 60 23.23 -18.37 -40.05
CA THR A 60 23.87 -17.64 -41.15
C THR A 60 25.39 -17.71 -41.18
N LEU A 61 26.06 -17.79 -40.02
CA LEU A 61 27.52 -17.64 -39.94
C LEU A 61 28.25 -18.96 -39.63
N GLU A 62 27.73 -19.76 -38.72
CA GLU A 62 28.22 -21.11 -38.41
C GLU A 62 27.04 -22.08 -38.53
N ILE A 63 26.69 -22.45 -39.76
CA ILE A 63 25.45 -23.17 -40.06
C ILE A 63 25.36 -24.46 -39.25
N ASN A 64 24.41 -24.51 -38.32
CA ASN A 64 24.10 -25.68 -37.50
C ASN A 64 22.58 -25.76 -37.28
N LYS A 65 21.92 -26.63 -38.05
CA LYS A 65 20.45 -26.74 -38.06
C LYS A 65 19.86 -27.11 -36.69
N ALA A 66 20.54 -27.99 -35.94
CA ALA A 66 20.05 -28.42 -34.63
C ALA A 66 20.09 -27.28 -33.60
N ARG A 67 21.22 -26.56 -33.54
CA ARG A 67 21.37 -25.39 -32.66
C ARG A 67 20.48 -24.24 -33.07
N TYR A 68 20.35 -23.98 -34.38
CA TYR A 68 19.41 -22.99 -34.90
C TYR A 68 17.98 -23.27 -34.42
N ARG A 69 17.47 -24.50 -34.59
CA ARG A 69 16.12 -24.88 -34.15
C ARG A 69 15.96 -24.72 -32.64
N LYS A 70 16.92 -25.21 -31.85
CA LYS A 70 16.93 -25.03 -30.38
C LYS A 70 16.74 -23.56 -30.00
N TYR A 71 17.50 -22.65 -30.59
CA TYR A 71 17.41 -21.23 -30.25
C TYR A 71 16.17 -20.52 -30.85
N ASP A 72 15.68 -20.98 -32.00
CA ASP A 72 14.41 -20.51 -32.58
C ASP A 72 13.21 -20.85 -31.68
N ASP A 73 13.16 -22.07 -31.14
CA ASP A 73 12.08 -22.50 -30.24
C ASP A 73 12.10 -21.69 -28.94
N ILE A 74 13.28 -21.50 -28.33
CA ILE A 74 13.41 -20.67 -27.12
C ILE A 74 13.03 -19.22 -27.43
N GLN A 75 13.46 -18.68 -28.58
CA GLN A 75 13.15 -17.31 -28.97
C GLN A 75 11.63 -17.10 -29.07
N LYS A 76 10.90 -17.99 -29.74
CA LYS A 76 9.43 -17.90 -29.90
C LYS A 76 8.71 -17.89 -28.56
N VAL A 77 9.03 -18.84 -27.67
CA VAL A 77 8.45 -18.89 -26.32
C VAL A 77 8.78 -17.63 -25.52
N SER A 78 10.03 -17.15 -25.59
CA SER A 78 10.42 -15.92 -24.88
C SER A 78 9.72 -14.67 -25.42
N PHE A 79 9.47 -14.61 -26.73
CA PHE A 79 8.75 -13.51 -27.37
C PHE A 79 7.29 -13.45 -26.94
N GLU A 80 6.59 -14.60 -26.96
CA GLU A 80 5.21 -14.71 -26.47
C GLU A 80 5.09 -14.30 -24.99
N LYS A 81 6.00 -14.79 -24.14
CA LYS A 81 6.06 -14.39 -22.72
C LYS A 81 6.31 -12.89 -22.55
N LEU A 82 7.22 -12.32 -23.33
CA LEU A 82 7.52 -10.88 -23.28
C LEU A 82 6.31 -10.04 -23.70
N GLN A 83 5.57 -10.48 -24.72
CA GLN A 83 4.35 -9.80 -25.14
C GLN A 83 3.27 -9.84 -24.04
N ALA A 84 3.04 -11.01 -23.44
CA ALA A 84 2.11 -11.15 -22.33
C ALA A 84 2.51 -10.26 -21.13
N GLU A 85 3.80 -10.24 -20.77
CA GLU A 85 4.33 -9.36 -19.70
C GLU A 85 4.05 -7.88 -19.97
N ASN A 86 4.24 -7.41 -21.20
CA ASN A 86 4.02 -6.02 -21.58
C ASN A 86 2.53 -5.68 -21.57
N ASN A 87 1.67 -6.56 -22.10
CA ASN A 87 0.21 -6.36 -22.07
C ASN A 87 -0.31 -6.27 -20.63
N ALA A 88 0.17 -7.14 -19.73
CA ALA A 88 -0.19 -7.09 -18.31
C ALA A 88 0.30 -5.80 -17.64
N MET A 89 1.51 -5.34 -17.97
CA MET A 89 2.06 -4.08 -17.47
C MET A 89 1.24 -2.88 -17.93
N ASP A 90 0.84 -2.83 -19.20
CA ASP A 90 0.01 -1.78 -19.76
C ASP A 90 -1.38 -1.76 -19.12
N ALA A 91 -1.98 -2.94 -18.90
CA ALA A 91 -3.23 -3.07 -18.17
C ALA A 91 -3.12 -2.55 -16.72
N TYR A 92 -2.04 -2.89 -16.02
CA TYR A 92 -1.77 -2.36 -14.67
C TYR A 92 -1.65 -0.84 -14.70
N HIS A 93 -0.87 -0.28 -15.63
CA HIS A 93 -0.73 1.17 -15.77
C HIS A 93 -2.05 1.86 -16.11
N LEU A 94 -2.87 1.29 -16.99
CA LEU A 94 -4.21 1.80 -17.32
C LEU A 94 -5.08 1.94 -16.07
N VAL A 95 -5.13 0.89 -15.26
CA VAL A 95 -5.98 0.86 -14.06
C VAL A 95 -5.39 1.75 -12.96
N PHE A 96 -4.09 1.67 -12.71
CA PHE A 96 -3.41 2.42 -11.64
C PHE A 96 -3.39 3.93 -11.93
N HIS A 97 -3.14 4.34 -13.18
CA HIS A 97 -3.03 5.74 -13.56
C HIS A 97 -4.35 6.39 -13.97
N LYS A 98 -5.50 5.72 -13.83
CA LYS A 98 -6.81 6.27 -14.23
C LYS A 98 -7.08 7.67 -13.67
N ASP A 99 -6.54 7.98 -12.48
CA ASP A 99 -6.74 9.23 -11.74
C ASP A 99 -5.58 10.24 -11.90
N TYR A 100 -4.53 9.91 -12.66
CA TYR A 100 -3.32 10.72 -12.78
C TYR A 100 -3.16 11.31 -14.20
N GLY A 101 -2.80 12.60 -14.28
CA GLY A 101 -2.41 13.27 -15.54
C GLY A 101 -3.57 13.89 -16.33
N ARG A 102 -3.29 14.28 -17.58
CA ARG A 102 -4.23 14.96 -18.49
C ARG A 102 -5.25 14.02 -19.15
N SER A 103 -5.08 12.71 -18.99
CA SER A 103 -5.88 11.66 -19.63
C SER A 103 -6.63 10.82 -18.59
N LYS A 104 -7.33 11.50 -17.68
CA LYS A 104 -8.17 10.84 -16.65
C LYS A 104 -9.24 10.00 -17.36
N ILE A 105 -9.26 8.69 -17.09
CA ILE A 105 -10.26 7.79 -17.67
C ILE A 105 -11.42 7.67 -16.68
N SER A 106 -12.64 7.80 -17.19
CA SER A 106 -13.84 7.62 -16.36
C SER A 106 -13.97 6.17 -15.90
N GLU A 107 -14.59 5.94 -14.74
CA GLU A 107 -14.77 4.57 -14.25
C GLU A 107 -15.62 3.71 -15.19
N SER A 108 -16.63 4.30 -15.84
CA SER A 108 -17.44 3.62 -16.86
C SER A 108 -16.63 3.19 -18.07
N GLU A 109 -15.70 4.04 -18.53
CA GLU A 109 -14.82 3.72 -19.66
C GLU A 109 -13.77 2.66 -19.27
N LEU A 110 -13.23 2.72 -18.05
CA LEU A 110 -12.35 1.67 -17.56
C LEU A 110 -13.08 0.32 -17.53
N ARG A 111 -14.33 0.30 -17.04
CA ARG A 111 -15.14 -0.93 -16.97
C ARG A 111 -15.41 -1.53 -18.34
N SER A 112 -15.70 -0.72 -19.36
CA SER A 112 -15.91 -1.24 -20.72
C SER A 112 -14.64 -1.84 -21.31
N ARG A 113 -13.50 -1.15 -21.21
CA ARG A 113 -12.21 -1.65 -21.72
C ARG A 113 -11.71 -2.89 -20.95
N TRP A 114 -11.97 -2.96 -19.64
CA TRP A 114 -11.47 -4.04 -18.80
C TRP A 114 -11.99 -5.42 -19.20
N VAL A 115 -13.19 -5.52 -19.77
CA VAL A 115 -13.77 -6.83 -20.19
C VAL A 115 -12.88 -7.53 -21.21
N GLU A 116 -12.42 -6.81 -22.24
CA GLU A 116 -11.55 -7.38 -23.27
C GLU A 116 -10.13 -7.59 -22.75
N ILE A 117 -9.60 -6.60 -22.03
CA ILE A 117 -8.26 -6.68 -21.44
C ILE A 117 -8.12 -7.88 -20.50
N SER A 118 -9.07 -8.06 -19.56
CA SER A 118 -9.02 -9.18 -18.62
C SER A 118 -9.09 -10.53 -19.32
N LYS A 119 -9.91 -10.66 -20.38
CA LYS A 119 -9.98 -11.89 -21.17
C LYS A 119 -8.65 -12.23 -21.86
N GLU A 120 -7.97 -11.23 -22.42
CA GLU A 120 -6.64 -11.42 -23.02
C GLU A 120 -5.59 -11.82 -21.99
N LEU A 121 -5.62 -11.20 -20.81
CA LEU A 121 -4.73 -11.54 -19.70
C LEU A 121 -4.98 -12.96 -19.19
N ASP A 122 -6.25 -13.34 -18.98
CA ASP A 122 -6.63 -14.66 -18.47
C ASP A 122 -6.14 -15.80 -19.39
N ALA A 123 -6.02 -15.56 -20.70
CA ALA A 123 -5.49 -16.53 -21.66
C ALA A 123 -4.02 -16.92 -21.41
N HIS A 124 -3.27 -16.08 -20.70
CA HIS A 124 -1.87 -16.31 -20.34
C HIS A 124 -1.68 -16.64 -18.85
N TYR A 125 -2.75 -16.68 -18.05
CA TYR A 125 -2.69 -16.96 -16.63
C TYR A 125 -2.55 -18.46 -16.34
N GLY A 126 -1.56 -18.83 -15.51
CA GLY A 126 -1.32 -20.22 -15.14
C GLY A 126 0.09 -20.47 -14.60
N PRO A 127 0.45 -21.73 -14.28
CA PRO A 127 1.76 -22.09 -13.74
C PRO A 127 2.93 -21.78 -14.69
N GLU A 128 2.68 -21.83 -16.01
CA GLU A 128 3.69 -21.54 -17.04
C GLU A 128 3.96 -20.04 -17.27
N ALA A 129 3.10 -19.18 -16.72
CA ALA A 129 3.23 -17.73 -16.84
C ALA A 129 4.52 -17.25 -16.17
N SER A 130 5.19 -16.24 -16.73
CA SER A 130 6.40 -15.70 -16.11
C SER A 130 6.08 -14.99 -14.79
N SER A 131 7.06 -14.92 -13.89
CA SER A 131 6.88 -14.21 -12.60
C SER A 131 6.51 -12.74 -12.80
N LYS A 132 7.09 -12.09 -13.82
CA LYS A 132 6.79 -10.69 -14.16
C LYS A 132 5.36 -10.53 -14.70
N PHE A 133 4.87 -11.47 -15.50
CA PHE A 133 3.47 -11.50 -15.91
C PHE A 133 2.55 -11.62 -14.70
N LEU A 134 2.77 -12.62 -13.84
CA LEU A 134 1.96 -12.86 -12.64
C LEU A 134 1.91 -11.63 -11.73
N TYR A 135 3.04 -10.91 -11.59
CA TYR A 135 3.10 -9.65 -10.86
C TYR A 135 2.14 -8.61 -11.44
N TYR A 136 2.24 -8.29 -12.74
CA TYR A 136 1.40 -7.26 -13.34
C TYR A 136 -0.06 -7.69 -13.46
N TYR A 137 -0.33 -8.96 -13.80
CA TYR A 137 -1.66 -9.55 -13.81
C TYR A 137 -2.37 -9.35 -12.47
N CYS A 138 -1.74 -9.77 -11.37
CA CYS A 138 -2.36 -9.68 -10.05
C CYS A 138 -2.55 -8.22 -9.61
N ASN A 139 -1.60 -7.34 -9.90
CA ASN A 139 -1.74 -5.93 -9.53
C ASN A 139 -2.84 -5.25 -10.35
N ALA A 140 -2.95 -5.52 -11.66
CA ALA A 140 -4.01 -4.96 -12.51
C ALA A 140 -5.39 -5.42 -12.04
N HIS A 141 -5.58 -6.73 -11.83
CA HIS A 141 -6.84 -7.29 -11.34
C HIS A 141 -7.17 -6.79 -9.94
N ALA A 142 -6.20 -6.73 -9.02
CA ALA A 142 -6.45 -6.22 -7.66
C ALA A 142 -6.91 -4.76 -7.69
N GLU A 143 -6.23 -3.90 -8.45
CA GLU A 143 -6.62 -2.49 -8.60
C GLU A 143 -8.01 -2.32 -9.23
N TYR A 144 -8.41 -3.23 -10.11
CA TYR A 144 -9.77 -3.26 -10.65
C TYR A 144 -10.78 -3.74 -9.60
N TYR A 145 -10.52 -4.87 -8.93
CA TYR A 145 -11.40 -5.46 -7.92
C TYR A 145 -11.59 -4.57 -6.68
N PHE A 146 -10.60 -3.76 -6.32
CA PHE A 146 -10.76 -2.74 -5.28
C PHE A 146 -11.82 -1.68 -5.62
N LEU A 147 -12.19 -1.47 -6.89
CA LEU A 147 -13.30 -0.56 -7.26
C LEU A 147 -14.65 -1.04 -6.72
N ASP A 148 -14.83 -2.36 -6.61
CA ASP A 148 -16.09 -3.01 -6.26
C ASP A 148 -16.01 -3.76 -4.94
N ASN A 149 -14.94 -3.57 -4.16
CA ASN A 149 -14.68 -4.31 -2.92
C ASN A 149 -14.70 -5.84 -3.10
N ARG A 150 -14.26 -6.32 -4.25
CA ARG A 150 -14.16 -7.74 -4.62
C ARG A 150 -12.92 -8.40 -4.00
N ASN A 151 -12.88 -8.38 -2.66
CA ASN A 151 -11.70 -8.77 -1.88
C ASN A 151 -11.45 -10.29 -1.91
N GLU A 152 -12.50 -11.11 -2.00
CA GLU A 152 -12.38 -12.57 -2.07
C GLU A 152 -11.63 -13.01 -3.33
N GLU A 153 -11.91 -12.37 -4.47
CA GLU A 153 -11.21 -12.62 -5.73
C GLU A 153 -9.74 -12.24 -5.65
N ILE A 154 -9.42 -11.12 -4.97
CA ILE A 154 -8.02 -10.74 -4.73
C ILE A 154 -7.31 -11.79 -3.88
N ILE A 155 -7.95 -12.25 -2.79
CA ILE A 155 -7.38 -13.27 -1.90
C ILE A 155 -7.13 -14.58 -2.66
N SER A 156 -8.10 -15.04 -3.44
CA SER A 156 -8.00 -16.28 -4.22
C SER A 156 -6.89 -16.18 -5.27
N MET A 157 -6.95 -15.18 -6.14
CA MET A 157 -5.97 -14.95 -7.21
C MET A 157 -4.55 -14.80 -6.68
N THR A 158 -4.35 -14.00 -5.64
CA THR A 158 -3.01 -13.81 -5.06
C THR A 158 -2.48 -15.09 -4.43
N SER A 159 -3.32 -15.88 -3.77
CA SER A 159 -2.93 -17.17 -3.20
C SER A 159 -2.49 -18.16 -4.27
N GLN A 160 -3.28 -18.28 -5.34
CA GLN A 160 -2.96 -19.15 -6.48
C GLN A 160 -1.66 -18.73 -7.17
N SER A 161 -1.50 -17.44 -7.46
CA SER A 161 -0.28 -16.90 -8.08
C SER A 161 0.95 -17.05 -7.20
N ILE A 162 0.82 -16.94 -5.87
CA ILE A 162 1.92 -17.24 -4.95
C ILE A 162 2.30 -18.73 -5.04
N GLY A 163 1.32 -19.64 -5.12
CA GLY A 163 1.55 -21.06 -5.36
C GLY A 163 2.43 -21.30 -6.60
N TYR A 164 2.04 -20.72 -7.73
CA TYR A 164 2.82 -20.81 -8.98
C TYR A 164 4.25 -20.26 -8.82
N LEU A 165 4.45 -19.15 -8.09
CA LEU A 165 5.77 -18.56 -7.87
C LEU A 165 6.68 -19.43 -6.98
N LEU A 166 6.10 -20.18 -6.05
CA LEU A 166 6.83 -21.06 -5.13
C LEU A 166 7.26 -22.37 -5.81
N GLU A 167 6.53 -22.83 -6.82
CA GLU A 167 6.84 -24.04 -7.60
C GLU A 167 7.95 -23.82 -8.65
N LYS A 168 8.27 -22.55 -8.97
CA LYS A 168 9.32 -22.22 -9.96
C LYS A 168 10.72 -22.54 -9.45
N ASN A 169 11.62 -22.84 -10.40
CA ASN A 169 13.06 -23.05 -10.17
C ASN A 169 13.75 -21.89 -9.42
N TYR A 170 13.19 -20.68 -9.52
CA TYR A 170 13.62 -19.53 -8.75
C TYR A 170 12.42 -18.74 -8.22
N THR A 171 12.32 -18.62 -6.90
CA THR A 171 11.27 -17.80 -6.27
C THR A 171 11.64 -16.33 -6.27
N HIS A 172 10.86 -15.51 -6.98
CA HIS A 172 11.00 -14.06 -6.99
C HIS A 172 10.45 -13.45 -5.68
N LYS A 173 11.25 -13.47 -4.61
CA LYS A 173 10.87 -12.95 -3.28
C LYS A 173 10.21 -11.55 -3.29
N PRO A 174 10.68 -10.55 -4.07
CA PRO A 174 10.02 -9.25 -4.13
C PRO A 174 8.58 -9.31 -4.69
N ILE A 175 8.33 -10.21 -5.65
CA ILE A 175 7.00 -10.41 -6.24
C ILE A 175 6.10 -11.11 -5.23
N VAL A 176 6.59 -12.18 -4.58
CA VAL A 176 5.86 -12.87 -3.50
C VAL A 176 5.49 -11.89 -2.37
N PHE A 177 6.42 -11.01 -1.97
CA PHE A 177 6.14 -9.95 -1.01
C PHE A 177 5.02 -9.01 -1.50
N SER A 178 5.07 -8.57 -2.76
CA SER A 178 4.05 -7.69 -3.34
C SER A 178 2.67 -8.34 -3.38
N LEU A 179 2.58 -9.61 -3.78
CA LEU A 179 1.29 -10.31 -3.85
C LEU A 179 0.70 -10.56 -2.46
N ASN A 180 1.53 -10.94 -1.48
CA ASN A 180 1.07 -11.06 -0.11
C ASN A 180 0.62 -9.72 0.48
N ARG A 181 1.25 -8.60 0.10
CA ARG A 181 0.78 -7.27 0.49
C ARG A 181 -0.63 -6.97 -0.06
N LEU A 182 -0.93 -7.34 -1.31
CA LEU A 182 -2.28 -7.23 -1.87
C LEU A 182 -3.27 -8.10 -1.09
N LYS A 183 -2.91 -9.36 -0.83
CA LYS A 183 -3.71 -10.31 -0.04
C LYS A 183 -4.01 -9.80 1.37
N MET A 184 -3.01 -9.24 2.04
CA MET A 184 -3.12 -8.61 3.37
C MET A 184 -4.15 -7.47 3.37
N ILE A 185 -4.07 -6.58 2.39
CA ILE A 185 -5.01 -5.46 2.24
C ILE A 185 -6.43 -5.99 1.95
N ALA A 186 -6.56 -6.99 1.08
CA ALA A 186 -7.85 -7.60 0.78
C ALA A 186 -8.50 -8.28 2.00
N PHE A 187 -7.73 -9.01 2.82
CA PHE A 187 -8.23 -9.56 4.09
C PHE A 187 -8.71 -8.46 5.04
N PHE A 188 -7.97 -7.36 5.16
CA PHE A 188 -8.36 -6.23 5.98
C PHE A 188 -9.71 -5.63 5.51
N ASN A 189 -9.85 -5.39 4.21
CA ASN A 189 -11.07 -4.85 3.63
C ASN A 189 -12.26 -5.81 3.78
N ALA A 190 -12.01 -7.13 3.71
CA ALA A 190 -12.99 -8.18 3.99
C ALA A 190 -13.31 -8.35 5.49
N LYS A 191 -12.78 -7.50 6.38
CA LYS A 191 -12.94 -7.56 7.85
C LYS A 191 -12.39 -8.83 8.49
N MET A 192 -11.50 -9.54 7.79
CA MET A 192 -10.78 -10.70 8.30
C MET A 192 -9.45 -10.25 8.93
N LEU A 193 -9.54 -9.50 10.04
CA LEU A 193 -8.37 -8.86 10.67
C LEU A 193 -7.30 -9.87 11.13
N ASP A 194 -7.71 -11.01 11.70
CA ASP A 194 -6.76 -12.04 12.14
C ASP A 194 -5.98 -12.63 10.96
N SER A 195 -6.63 -12.88 9.83
CA SER A 195 -5.97 -13.32 8.59
C SER A 195 -5.03 -12.25 8.05
N ALA A 196 -5.43 -10.97 8.08
CA ALA A 196 -4.58 -9.86 7.65
C ALA A 196 -3.31 -9.75 8.52
N ILE A 197 -3.45 -9.90 9.84
CA ILE A 197 -2.34 -9.91 10.80
C ILE A 197 -1.44 -11.14 10.57
N GLY A 198 -2.02 -12.31 10.31
CA GLY A 198 -1.29 -13.53 9.97
C GLY A 198 -0.38 -13.32 8.75
N ILE A 199 -0.94 -12.86 7.64
CA ILE A 199 -0.14 -12.55 6.44
C ILE A 199 0.92 -11.48 6.73
N ALA A 200 0.60 -10.47 7.54
CA ALA A 200 1.55 -9.42 7.90
C ALA A 200 2.74 -9.96 8.70
N ASN A 201 2.54 -10.98 9.54
CA ASN A 201 3.62 -11.67 10.23
C ASN A 201 4.48 -12.45 9.24
N ASP A 202 3.86 -13.24 8.37
CA ASP A 202 4.57 -14.08 7.39
C ASP A 202 5.47 -13.24 6.46
N ILE A 203 4.97 -12.09 5.99
CA ILE A 203 5.77 -11.21 5.12
C ILE A 203 6.81 -10.38 5.86
N GLU A 204 6.65 -10.13 7.16
CA GLU A 204 7.69 -9.44 7.95
C GLU A 204 8.96 -10.28 7.97
N GLU A 205 8.86 -11.61 8.08
CA GLU A 205 10.01 -12.54 8.03
C GLU A 205 10.76 -12.50 6.69
N LEU A 206 10.09 -12.09 5.61
CA LEU A 206 10.70 -11.90 4.29
C LEU A 206 11.44 -10.57 4.15
N THR A 207 11.28 -9.65 5.11
CA THR A 207 11.92 -8.34 5.09
C THR A 207 13.19 -8.32 5.93
N LYS A 208 14.14 -7.47 5.54
CA LYS A 208 15.31 -7.20 6.38
C LYS A 208 14.95 -6.11 7.39
N VAL A 209 15.23 -6.37 8.67
CA VAL A 209 15.07 -5.42 9.77
C VAL A 209 15.68 -4.07 9.41
N ASN A 210 15.00 -2.99 9.82
CA ASN A 210 15.37 -1.60 9.56
C ASN A 210 15.43 -1.20 8.07
N GLN A 211 14.84 -1.98 7.16
CA GLN A 211 14.61 -1.56 5.78
C GLN A 211 13.19 -1.03 5.57
N HIS A 212 13.01 -0.28 4.48
CA HIS A 212 11.74 0.36 4.13
C HIS A 212 10.52 -0.57 4.26
N ASN A 213 10.58 -1.77 3.68
CA ASN A 213 9.46 -2.71 3.70
C ASN A 213 9.15 -3.23 5.11
N TRP A 214 10.17 -3.42 5.95
CA TRP A 214 9.99 -3.86 7.34
C TRP A 214 9.16 -2.85 8.14
N PHE A 215 9.50 -1.56 8.03
CA PHE A 215 8.72 -0.48 8.65
C PHE A 215 7.30 -0.36 8.09
N VAL A 216 7.11 -0.58 6.78
CA VAL A 216 5.79 -0.52 6.14
C VAL A 216 4.88 -1.63 6.67
N ILE A 217 5.38 -2.86 6.78
CA ILE A 217 4.58 -3.99 7.27
C ILE A 217 4.24 -3.82 8.74
N ARG A 218 5.19 -3.39 9.56
CA ARG A 218 4.94 -3.14 10.99
C ARG A 218 3.94 -2.02 11.23
N TYR A 219 3.92 -1.00 10.36
CA TYR A 219 2.88 0.03 10.39
C TYR A 219 1.50 -0.59 10.17
N PHE A 220 1.34 -1.42 9.13
CA PHE A 220 0.07 -2.12 8.88
C PHE A 220 -0.32 -3.04 10.03
N LYS A 221 0.63 -3.78 10.63
CA LYS A 221 0.37 -4.59 11.84
C LYS A 221 -0.18 -3.76 12.99
N ALA A 222 0.48 -2.65 13.32
CA ALA A 222 0.01 -1.75 14.37
C ALA A 222 -1.38 -1.18 14.05
N LEU A 223 -1.61 -0.76 12.81
CA LEU A 223 -2.91 -0.30 12.33
C LEU A 223 -3.99 -1.38 12.50
N PHE A 224 -3.73 -2.63 12.11
CA PHE A 224 -4.70 -3.72 12.22
C PHE A 224 -5.05 -4.04 13.67
N TYR A 225 -4.08 -3.99 14.59
CA TYR A 225 -4.34 -4.11 16.02
C TYR A 225 -5.19 -2.96 16.56
N ILE A 226 -5.00 -1.73 16.08
CA ILE A 226 -5.88 -0.59 16.45
C ILE A 226 -7.31 -0.86 15.95
N HIS A 227 -7.48 -1.33 14.71
CA HIS A 227 -8.79 -1.69 14.14
C HIS A 227 -9.45 -2.88 14.85
N LYS A 228 -8.66 -3.75 15.49
CA LYS A 228 -9.14 -4.83 16.36
C LYS A 228 -9.41 -4.37 17.81
N ARG A 229 -9.24 -3.08 18.11
CA ARG A 229 -9.31 -2.49 19.47
C ARG A 229 -8.27 -3.08 20.45
N GLU A 230 -7.20 -3.71 19.94
CA GLU A 230 -6.10 -4.28 20.71
C GLU A 230 -4.95 -3.25 20.86
N TYR A 231 -5.22 -2.11 21.49
CA TYR A 231 -4.27 -0.98 21.54
C TYR A 231 -2.93 -1.30 22.23
N VAL A 232 -2.92 -2.23 23.20
CA VAL A 232 -1.67 -2.69 23.86
C VAL A 232 -0.77 -3.43 22.87
N ALA A 233 -1.35 -4.24 21.98
CA ALA A 233 -0.58 -4.94 20.95
C ALA A 233 0.01 -3.94 19.95
N ALA A 234 -0.78 -2.95 19.51
CA ALA A 234 -0.31 -1.88 18.64
C ALA A 234 0.85 -1.07 19.26
N GLN A 235 0.75 -0.76 20.56
CA GLN A 235 1.79 -0.07 21.32
C GLN A 235 3.10 -0.88 21.38
N LYS A 236 3.01 -2.19 21.66
CA LYS A 236 4.18 -3.10 21.64
C LYS A 236 4.86 -3.16 20.26
N ILE A 237 4.09 -3.13 19.17
CA ILE A 237 4.67 -3.03 17.83
C ILE A 237 5.45 -1.73 17.69
N LYS A 238 4.88 -0.58 18.07
CA LYS A 238 5.58 0.72 18.02
C LYS A 238 6.89 0.71 18.82
N GLU A 239 6.85 0.24 20.07
CA GLU A 239 8.01 0.18 20.97
C GLU A 239 9.12 -0.72 20.44
N SER A 240 8.77 -1.86 19.87
CA SER A 240 9.77 -2.77 19.27
C SER A 240 10.19 -2.38 17.85
N THR A 241 9.52 -1.41 17.21
CA THR A 241 9.90 -0.92 15.87
C THR A 241 10.96 0.16 15.94
N PHE A 242 10.94 0.96 17.02
CA PHE A 242 11.78 2.12 17.16
C PHE A 242 12.54 2.11 18.47
N ASN A 243 13.86 2.10 18.37
CA ASN A 243 14.71 2.68 19.39
C ASN A 243 14.93 4.17 19.09
N ASP A 244 15.19 5.02 20.09
CA ASP A 244 15.24 6.49 19.97
C ASP A 244 16.17 7.05 18.87
N ARG A 245 17.10 6.24 18.32
CA ARG A 245 18.06 6.63 17.28
C ARG A 245 17.66 6.28 15.84
N GLU A 246 16.66 5.43 15.62
CA GLU A 246 16.38 4.84 14.29
C GLU A 246 15.31 5.58 13.48
N ILE A 247 14.59 6.51 14.11
CA ILE A 247 13.49 7.22 13.46
C ILE A 247 14.00 8.29 12.48
N ASP A 248 15.13 8.95 12.76
CA ASP A 248 15.57 10.12 11.99
C ASP A 248 16.11 9.79 10.59
N ASP A 249 16.51 8.53 10.34
CA ASP A 249 17.00 8.05 9.03
C ASP A 249 15.87 7.57 8.09
N LEU A 250 14.62 7.59 8.56
CA LEU A 250 13.49 7.21 7.73
C LEU A 250 13.27 8.22 6.60
N LYS A 251 12.90 7.72 5.41
CA LYS A 251 12.35 8.58 4.35
C LYS A 251 11.19 9.38 4.93
N SER A 252 11.19 10.69 4.68
CA SER A 252 10.25 11.66 5.27
C SER A 252 8.79 11.22 5.22
N GLY A 253 8.32 10.62 4.13
CA GLY A 253 6.93 10.12 4.04
C GLY A 253 6.59 8.99 5.01
N LEU A 254 7.51 8.04 5.24
CA LEU A 254 7.30 6.91 6.17
C LEU A 254 7.46 7.36 7.63
N PHE A 255 8.36 8.31 7.88
CA PHE A 255 8.49 8.97 9.18
C PHE A 255 7.16 9.61 9.61
N GLU A 256 6.54 10.40 8.74
CA GLU A 256 5.31 11.12 9.07
C GLU A 256 4.12 10.18 9.30
N ILE A 257 4.05 9.06 8.56
CA ILE A 257 3.08 7.98 8.79
C ILE A 257 3.19 7.47 10.24
N TRP A 258 4.39 7.11 10.65
CA TRP A 258 4.63 6.56 11.97
C TRP A 258 4.43 7.58 13.09
N ARG A 259 4.85 8.83 12.91
CA ARG A 259 4.58 9.90 13.88
C ARG A 259 3.10 10.17 14.04
N THR A 260 2.33 10.07 12.96
CA THR A 260 0.88 10.19 13.02
C THR A 260 0.27 9.03 13.80
N LEU A 261 0.64 7.78 13.51
CA LEU A 261 0.19 6.61 14.27
C LEU A 261 0.57 6.71 15.76
N GLU A 262 1.80 7.14 16.07
CA GLU A 262 2.26 7.39 17.44
C GLU A 262 1.36 8.40 18.16
N ALA A 263 0.99 9.52 17.52
CA ALA A 263 0.08 10.49 18.12
C ALA A 263 -1.29 9.87 18.51
N TYR A 264 -1.82 8.95 17.71
CA TYR A 264 -3.06 8.22 18.05
C TYR A 264 -2.86 7.23 19.18
N LEU A 265 -1.75 6.50 19.22
CA LEU A 265 -1.44 5.58 20.31
C LEU A 265 -1.24 6.32 21.65
N GLU A 266 -0.59 7.48 21.62
CA GLU A 266 -0.45 8.37 22.77
C GLU A 266 -1.81 8.92 23.24
N PHE A 267 -2.69 9.29 22.30
CA PHE A 267 -4.06 9.67 22.63
C PHE A 267 -4.86 8.53 23.29
N LEU A 268 -4.81 7.33 22.71
CA LEU A 268 -5.47 6.13 23.25
C LEU A 268 -4.94 5.76 24.64
N SER A 269 -3.64 5.94 24.87
CA SER A 269 -3.02 5.72 26.18
C SER A 269 -3.50 6.74 27.21
N ALA A 270 -3.58 8.02 26.83
CA ALA A 270 -4.09 9.09 27.70
C ALA A 270 -5.58 8.92 28.05
N LEU A 271 -6.39 8.32 27.18
CA LEU A 271 -7.79 8.01 27.49
C LEU A 271 -7.93 6.92 28.57
N ARG A 272 -7.01 5.94 28.61
CA ARG A 272 -7.05 4.82 29.56
C ARG A 272 -6.52 5.17 30.95
N ASP A 273 -5.59 6.12 31.05
CA ASP A 273 -5.09 6.67 32.32
C ASP A 273 -5.22 8.20 32.36
N PRO A 274 -6.43 8.73 32.66
CA PRO A 274 -6.72 10.16 32.62
C PRO A 274 -6.05 10.96 33.74
N GLU A 275 -5.69 10.30 34.87
CA GLU A 275 -5.13 10.95 36.06
C GLU A 275 -3.60 10.81 36.16
N GLY A 276 -2.96 9.99 35.32
CA GLY A 276 -1.53 10.08 35.01
C GLY A 276 -0.62 9.85 36.22
N VAL A 277 -0.84 8.76 36.96
CA VAL A 277 -0.09 8.50 38.20
C VAL A 277 1.20 7.69 37.98
N LYS A 278 1.47 7.05 36.82
CA LYS A 278 2.58 6.06 36.80
C LYS A 278 3.80 6.25 35.90
N ASP A 279 3.88 7.13 34.91
CA ASP A 279 5.20 7.39 34.29
C ASP A 279 5.25 8.64 33.39
N ARG A 280 5.58 9.80 33.97
CA ARG A 280 5.83 11.04 33.22
C ARG A 280 7.22 11.07 32.59
N LYS A 281 7.56 10.09 31.74
CA LYS A 281 8.72 10.24 30.84
C LYS A 281 8.36 10.80 29.46
N ASN A 282 7.11 10.70 29.01
CA ASN A 282 6.67 11.22 27.71
C ASN A 282 5.40 12.08 27.82
N ASN A 283 5.53 13.36 28.15
CA ASN A 283 4.47 14.33 27.87
C ASN A 283 4.39 14.53 26.35
N PHE A 284 3.53 13.80 25.64
CA PHE A 284 3.32 14.00 24.20
C PHE A 284 3.01 15.48 23.89
N ARG A 285 3.95 16.14 23.22
CA ARG A 285 3.88 17.57 22.88
C ARG A 285 3.25 17.73 21.50
N LEU A 286 1.95 18.01 21.47
CA LEU A 286 1.18 18.21 20.23
C LEU A 286 1.85 19.21 19.25
N ASN A 287 2.41 20.31 19.75
CA ASN A 287 3.13 21.27 18.90
C ASN A 287 4.42 20.69 18.30
N LYS A 288 5.14 19.83 19.04
CA LYS A 288 6.33 19.14 18.51
C LYS A 288 5.92 18.17 17.40
N PHE A 289 4.85 17.40 17.62
CA PHE A 289 4.28 16.52 16.59
C PHE A 289 3.91 17.28 15.32
N LEU A 290 3.17 18.40 15.44
CA LEU A 290 2.77 19.19 14.27
C LEU A 290 3.97 19.71 13.47
N ASN A 291 5.09 20.01 14.12
CA ASN A 291 6.32 20.42 13.43
C ASN A 291 7.06 19.24 12.75
N GLN A 292 6.76 18.01 13.15
CA GLN A 292 7.36 16.78 12.62
C GLN A 292 6.59 16.18 11.43
N VAL A 293 5.40 16.69 11.10
CA VAL A 293 4.57 16.17 10.00
C VAL A 293 4.25 17.19 8.88
N PRO A 294 5.26 17.92 8.35
CA PRO A 294 5.02 18.99 7.39
C PRO A 294 4.54 18.51 6.01
N LEU A 295 4.88 17.31 5.55
CA LEU A 295 4.43 16.80 4.24
C LEU A 295 2.94 16.45 4.27
N TYR A 296 2.48 15.80 5.34
CA TYR A 296 1.10 15.42 5.55
C TYR A 296 0.22 16.65 5.78
N GLN A 297 0.75 17.70 6.40
CA GLN A 297 0.05 19.00 6.49
C GLN A 297 -0.10 19.69 5.13
N LYS A 298 0.88 19.54 4.24
CA LYS A 298 0.83 20.08 2.87
C LYS A 298 -0.03 19.22 1.94
N ASP A 299 -0.32 17.98 2.33
CA ASP A 299 -1.24 17.13 1.60
C ASP A 299 -2.64 17.75 1.61
N LYS A 300 -3.22 17.85 0.42
CA LYS A 300 -4.57 18.36 0.20
C LYS A 300 -5.61 17.24 0.30
N THR A 301 -5.18 16.01 0.56
CA THR A 301 -6.03 14.80 0.59
C THR A 301 -6.01 14.12 1.97
N GLY A 302 -6.50 12.88 2.07
CA GLY A 302 -6.90 12.23 3.33
C GLY A 302 -5.87 12.17 4.47
N ARG A 303 -4.56 12.26 4.20
CA ARG A 303 -3.53 12.19 5.26
C ARG A 303 -3.53 13.38 6.21
N ASN A 304 -3.86 14.58 5.70
CA ASN A 304 -3.99 15.76 6.55
C ASN A 304 -5.20 15.66 7.48
N VAL A 305 -6.27 14.98 7.04
CA VAL A 305 -7.46 14.72 7.88
C VAL A 305 -7.03 13.99 9.16
N THR A 306 -6.19 12.98 9.03
CA THR A 306 -5.69 12.20 10.16
C THR A 306 -4.95 13.07 11.19
N ILE A 307 -4.18 14.08 10.76
CA ILE A 307 -3.52 15.04 11.66
C ILE A 307 -4.53 15.97 12.33
N LEU A 308 -5.48 16.50 11.55
CA LEU A 308 -6.51 17.40 12.04
C LEU A 308 -7.37 16.72 13.11
N LEU A 309 -7.76 15.47 12.89
CA LEU A 309 -8.56 14.69 13.84
C LEU A 309 -7.81 14.46 15.15
N VAL A 310 -6.56 13.98 15.12
CA VAL A 310 -5.80 13.74 16.37
C VAL A 310 -5.56 15.02 17.15
N GLN A 311 -5.39 16.16 16.46
CA GLN A 311 -5.29 17.46 17.10
C GLN A 311 -6.55 17.82 17.89
N LEU A 312 -7.73 17.64 17.27
CA LEU A 312 -9.03 17.89 17.92
C LEU A 312 -9.27 16.94 19.09
N LEU A 313 -8.91 15.65 18.94
CA LEU A 313 -9.01 14.65 20.00
C LEU A 313 -8.19 15.06 21.23
N PHE A 314 -6.95 15.53 21.06
CA PHE A 314 -6.15 16.04 22.17
C PHE A 314 -6.70 17.32 22.80
N PHE A 315 -7.31 18.22 22.02
CA PHE A 315 -7.95 19.40 22.60
C PHE A 315 -9.17 19.02 23.44
N LEU A 316 -9.97 18.06 22.98
CA LEU A 316 -11.12 17.57 23.72
C LEU A 316 -10.72 16.83 25.00
N ALA A 317 -9.75 15.92 24.92
CA ALA A 317 -9.25 15.16 26.08
C ALA A 317 -8.59 16.04 27.15
N ARG A 318 -8.04 17.21 26.75
CA ARG A 318 -7.40 18.18 27.66
C ARG A 318 -8.31 19.35 28.03
N HIS A 319 -9.61 19.26 27.75
CA HIS A 319 -10.60 20.33 27.99
C HIS A 319 -10.22 21.70 27.39
N ASN A 320 -9.41 21.72 26.33
CA ASN A 320 -8.99 22.95 25.68
C ASN A 320 -10.00 23.39 24.61
N TYR A 321 -11.20 23.74 25.07
CA TYR A 321 -12.33 24.07 24.21
C TYR A 321 -12.08 25.33 23.35
N GLY A 322 -11.35 26.32 23.88
CA GLY A 322 -10.98 27.51 23.11
C GLY A 322 -10.16 27.15 21.86
N ARG A 323 -9.07 26.40 22.01
CA ARG A 323 -8.27 25.95 20.87
C ARG A 323 -9.03 25.02 19.92
N TYR A 324 -10.00 24.25 20.43
CA TYR A 324 -10.89 23.46 19.59
C TYR A 324 -11.75 24.38 18.71
N ILE A 325 -12.39 25.40 19.31
CA ILE A 325 -13.25 26.37 18.60
C ILE A 325 -12.45 27.14 17.55
N ASP A 326 -11.23 27.58 17.87
CA ASP A 326 -10.34 28.31 16.95
C ASP A 326 -10.04 27.54 15.64
N ARG A 327 -10.18 26.20 15.65
CA ARG A 327 -9.95 25.35 14.46
C ARG A 327 -11.20 25.13 13.60
N MET A 328 -12.40 25.46 14.08
CA MET A 328 -13.66 25.08 13.43
C MET A 328 -13.84 25.70 12.06
N ASP A 329 -13.48 26.97 11.91
CA ASP A 329 -13.60 27.68 10.62
C ASP A 329 -12.61 27.13 9.59
N ALA A 330 -11.36 26.93 9.99
CA ALA A 330 -10.34 26.32 9.15
C ALA A 330 -10.73 24.91 8.69
N LEU A 331 -11.31 24.09 9.59
CA LEU A 331 -11.81 22.76 9.27
C LEU A 331 -13.00 22.78 8.30
N THR A 332 -13.91 23.73 8.49
CA THR A 332 -15.07 23.92 7.60
C THR A 332 -14.60 24.27 6.19
N GLN A 333 -13.65 25.19 6.07
CA GLN A 333 -13.05 25.58 4.79
C GLN A 333 -12.27 24.41 4.16
N TYR A 334 -11.47 23.68 4.94
CA TYR A 334 -10.74 22.50 4.47
C TYR A 334 -11.68 21.46 3.88
N ARG A 335 -12.74 21.10 4.62
CA ARG A 335 -13.77 20.14 4.16
C ARG A 335 -14.41 20.60 2.86
N GLN A 336 -14.82 21.86 2.77
CA GLN A 336 -15.44 22.41 1.56
C GLN A 336 -14.49 22.46 0.36
N ARG A 337 -13.19 22.62 0.59
CA ARG A 337 -12.21 22.74 -0.48
C ARG A 337 -11.73 21.38 -0.99
N TYR A 338 -11.56 20.40 -0.10
CA TYR A 338 -10.79 19.20 -0.40
C TYR A 338 -11.56 17.88 -0.24
N LEU A 339 -12.59 17.81 0.60
CA LEU A 339 -13.30 16.56 0.92
C LEU A 339 -14.60 16.43 0.14
N LYS A 340 -14.53 16.50 -1.20
CA LYS A 340 -15.71 16.49 -2.09
C LYS A 340 -15.91 15.18 -2.85
N GLU A 341 -14.86 14.37 -2.92
CA GLU A 341 -14.83 13.16 -3.74
C GLU A 341 -15.36 11.93 -2.98
N ASN A 342 -15.74 10.88 -3.72
CA ASN A 342 -16.30 9.66 -3.12
C ASN A 342 -15.34 8.97 -2.14
N ASN A 343 -14.04 8.96 -2.46
CA ASN A 343 -12.96 8.43 -1.61
C ASN A 343 -12.69 9.30 -0.37
N THR A 344 -13.30 10.48 -0.24
CA THR A 344 -13.17 11.36 0.94
C THR A 344 -14.46 11.53 1.74
N PHE A 345 -15.46 10.74 1.41
CA PHE A 345 -16.81 10.86 1.96
C PHE A 345 -16.85 10.60 3.47
N ARG A 346 -16.12 9.58 3.95
CA ARG A 346 -16.09 9.21 5.36
C ARG A 346 -15.39 10.30 6.18
N SER A 347 -14.24 10.79 5.72
CA SER A 347 -13.58 11.95 6.34
C SER A 347 -14.44 13.22 6.33
N ASN A 348 -15.19 13.46 5.26
CA ASN A 348 -16.14 14.58 5.24
C ASN A 348 -17.19 14.46 6.36
N CYS A 349 -17.73 13.24 6.56
CA CYS A 349 -18.71 12.98 7.61
C CYS A 349 -18.13 13.20 9.01
N ILE A 350 -17.00 12.58 9.34
CA ILE A 350 -16.40 12.71 10.68
C ILE A 350 -15.98 14.15 10.96
N ILE A 351 -15.38 14.87 9.99
CA ILE A 351 -15.01 16.29 10.16
C ILE A 351 -16.26 17.16 10.38
N ARG A 352 -17.35 16.90 9.64
CA ARG A 352 -18.62 17.60 9.86
C ARG A 352 -19.19 17.34 11.26
N MET A 353 -19.03 16.13 11.77
CA MET A 353 -19.44 15.77 13.13
C MET A 353 -18.56 16.47 14.18
N MET A 354 -17.23 16.47 14.01
CA MET A 354 -16.29 17.21 14.88
C MET A 354 -16.59 18.71 14.90
N VAL A 355 -16.93 19.33 13.77
CA VAL A 355 -17.32 20.75 13.74
C VAL A 355 -18.59 21.01 14.57
N LYS A 356 -19.54 20.07 14.54
CA LYS A 356 -20.77 20.16 15.34
C LYS A 356 -20.51 20.05 16.84
N VAL A 357 -19.47 19.33 17.27
CA VAL A 357 -19.07 19.27 18.69
C VAL A 357 -18.84 20.68 19.25
N GLY A 358 -18.01 21.49 18.56
CA GLY A 358 -17.75 22.87 18.96
C GLY A 358 -18.96 23.78 18.80
N LYS A 359 -19.69 23.67 17.67
CA LYS A 359 -20.88 24.48 17.38
C LYS A 359 -21.98 24.36 18.44
N TYR A 360 -22.19 23.16 18.98
CA TYR A 360 -23.21 22.91 19.99
C TYR A 360 -22.67 22.95 21.42
N GLY A 361 -21.53 23.63 21.62
CA GLY A 361 -20.97 23.92 22.93
C GLY A 361 -20.59 22.68 23.72
N PHE A 362 -20.10 21.63 23.04
CA PHE A 362 -19.67 20.37 23.67
C PHE A 362 -20.77 19.64 24.47
N HIS A 363 -22.04 20.00 24.30
CA HIS A 363 -23.13 19.37 25.03
C HIS A 363 -23.48 17.99 24.43
N PRO A 364 -23.33 16.86 25.15
CA PRO A 364 -23.43 15.51 24.58
C PRO A 364 -24.78 15.24 23.92
N LYS A 365 -25.91 15.53 24.60
CA LYS A 365 -27.27 15.33 24.03
C LYS A 365 -27.51 16.14 22.75
N ARG A 366 -27.11 17.42 22.71
CA ARG A 366 -27.27 18.27 21.53
C ARG A 366 -26.41 17.75 20.38
N VAL A 367 -25.13 17.50 20.65
CA VAL A 367 -24.19 16.96 19.66
C VAL A 367 -24.73 15.68 19.05
N LYS A 368 -25.12 14.70 19.88
CA LYS A 368 -25.69 13.41 19.43
C LYS A 368 -26.91 13.59 18.52
N SER A 369 -27.84 14.46 18.89
CA SER A 369 -29.04 14.75 18.08
C SER A 369 -28.67 15.31 16.70
N TYR A 370 -27.81 16.32 16.67
CA TYR A 370 -27.46 17.01 15.43
C TYR A 370 -26.45 16.27 14.55
N THR A 371 -25.74 15.25 15.06
CA THR A 371 -24.80 14.42 14.27
C THR A 371 -25.40 13.10 13.81
N SER A 372 -26.58 12.70 14.30
CA SER A 372 -27.26 11.44 13.95
C SER A 372 -27.26 11.10 12.45
N LYS A 373 -27.69 12.05 11.60
CA LYS A 373 -27.70 11.89 10.14
C LYS A 373 -26.31 11.70 9.54
N ASP A 374 -25.30 12.34 10.11
CA ASP A 374 -23.92 12.25 9.63
C ASP A 374 -23.27 10.93 10.05
N LEU A 375 -23.56 10.47 11.27
CA LEU A 375 -23.15 9.17 11.77
C LEU A 375 -23.77 8.03 10.95
N TRP A 376 -25.05 8.15 10.60
CA TRP A 376 -25.71 7.17 9.73
C TRP A 376 -25.03 7.09 8.35
N LYS A 377 -24.73 8.25 7.74
CA LYS A 377 -23.98 8.32 6.48
C LYS A 377 -22.58 7.74 6.59
N LEU A 378 -21.87 8.01 7.69
CA LEU A 378 -20.55 7.46 7.95
C LEU A 378 -20.63 5.93 7.94
N LYS A 379 -21.54 5.35 8.74
CA LYS A 379 -21.74 3.90 8.87
C LYS A 379 -22.23 3.23 7.59
N SER A 380 -22.88 3.97 6.68
CA SER A 380 -23.39 3.41 5.43
C SER A 380 -22.30 3.15 4.37
N ARG A 381 -21.06 3.60 4.61
CA ARG A 381 -19.90 3.30 3.74
C ARG A 381 -18.81 2.67 4.58
N GLN A 382 -18.15 1.62 4.08
CA GLN A 382 -17.10 0.96 4.83
C GLN A 382 -15.77 1.73 4.74
N ALA A 383 -14.95 1.61 5.79
CA ALA A 383 -13.55 2.01 5.72
C ALA A 383 -12.78 0.98 4.88
N GLU A 384 -11.99 1.47 3.92
CA GLU A 384 -11.24 0.68 2.95
C GLU A 384 -9.78 1.12 2.92
N LEU A 385 -8.87 0.15 2.92
CA LEU A 385 -7.48 0.35 2.55
C LEU A 385 -7.32 0.01 1.07
N SER A 386 -6.86 0.97 0.28
CA SER A 386 -6.42 0.73 -1.09
C SER A 386 -5.32 1.71 -1.46
N SER A 387 -4.59 1.43 -2.53
CA SER A 387 -3.61 2.36 -3.11
C SER A 387 -4.24 3.71 -3.50
N ARG A 388 -5.56 3.71 -3.76
CA ARG A 388 -6.37 4.87 -4.12
C ARG A 388 -7.03 5.58 -2.95
N SER A 389 -7.19 4.91 -1.81
CA SER A 389 -7.69 5.59 -0.63
C SER A 389 -6.63 6.58 -0.17
N SER A 390 -6.88 7.86 -0.42
CA SER A 390 -6.07 8.93 0.18
C SER A 390 -6.21 8.97 1.70
N GLU A 391 -7.20 8.26 2.24
CA GLU A 391 -7.58 8.23 3.65
C GLU A 391 -7.11 6.93 4.29
N VAL A 392 -6.31 7.06 5.34
CA VAL A 392 -6.03 5.95 6.24
C VAL A 392 -6.62 6.31 7.59
N GLU A 393 -7.74 5.66 7.92
CA GLU A 393 -8.36 5.76 9.23
C GLU A 393 -7.47 5.03 10.24
N ILE A 394 -6.72 5.77 11.06
CA ILE A 394 -5.86 5.13 12.08
C ILE A 394 -6.73 4.42 13.12
N ILE A 395 -7.73 5.13 13.63
CA ILE A 395 -8.85 4.55 14.39
C ILE A 395 -10.06 4.57 13.45
N PRO A 396 -10.84 3.47 13.34
CA PRO A 396 -12.13 3.50 12.65
C PRO A 396 -12.95 4.71 13.09
N TYR A 397 -13.51 5.47 12.16
CA TYR A 397 -14.21 6.70 12.54
C TYR A 397 -15.44 6.47 13.42
N GLU A 398 -16.07 5.30 13.35
CA GLU A 398 -17.11 4.85 14.27
C GLU A 398 -16.57 4.78 15.70
N ASP A 399 -15.46 4.06 15.91
CA ASP A 399 -14.81 3.89 17.21
C ASP A 399 -14.30 5.24 17.75
N MET A 400 -13.71 6.06 16.88
CA MET A 400 -13.29 7.41 17.23
C MET A 400 -14.47 8.26 17.70
N TRP A 401 -15.61 8.16 17.03
CA TRP A 401 -16.80 8.93 17.41
C TRP A 401 -17.39 8.45 18.72
N GLU A 402 -17.39 7.14 18.99
CA GLU A 402 -17.75 6.56 20.29
C GLU A 402 -16.87 7.18 21.40
N MET A 403 -15.55 7.18 21.25
CA MET A 403 -14.62 7.81 22.20
C MET A 403 -14.90 9.31 22.40
N VAL A 404 -15.24 10.04 21.32
CA VAL A 404 -15.60 11.46 21.43
C VAL A 404 -16.86 11.66 22.26
N MET A 405 -17.89 10.85 22.04
CA MET A 405 -19.14 10.96 22.79
C MET A 405 -18.93 10.61 24.27
N GLU A 406 -18.15 9.56 24.56
CA GLU A 406 -17.79 9.19 25.93
C GLU A 406 -17.03 10.32 26.65
N MET A 407 -16.08 10.97 25.98
CA MET A 407 -15.40 12.15 26.53
C MET A 407 -16.38 13.29 26.81
N LEU A 408 -17.31 13.59 25.91
CA LEU A 408 -18.29 14.67 26.11
C LEU A 408 -19.23 14.38 27.28
N GLU A 409 -19.68 13.13 27.42
CA GLU A 409 -20.55 12.69 28.51
C GLU A 409 -19.82 12.82 29.86
N ARG A 410 -18.61 12.27 29.97
CA ARG A 410 -17.78 12.36 31.18
C ARG A 410 -17.46 13.81 31.57
N ASN A 411 -17.11 14.65 30.59
CA ASN A 411 -16.78 16.05 30.83
C ASN A 411 -18.00 16.86 31.29
N TYR A 412 -19.18 16.54 30.76
CA TYR A 412 -20.42 17.16 31.15
C TYR A 412 -20.80 16.78 32.59
N GLU A 413 -20.69 15.50 32.96
CA GLU A 413 -20.96 15.05 34.33
C GLU A 413 -20.07 15.74 35.37
N LYS A 414 -18.76 15.83 35.12
CA LYS A 414 -17.84 16.53 36.04
C LYS A 414 -18.19 18.00 36.27
N THR A 415 -18.69 18.69 35.24
CA THR A 415 -18.98 20.14 35.33
C THR A 415 -20.29 20.44 36.07
N TYR A 416 -21.19 19.46 36.24
CA TYR A 416 -22.50 19.63 36.87
C TYR A 416 -22.62 18.98 38.27
N TYR A 417 -21.70 18.09 38.64
CA TYR A 417 -21.70 17.39 39.93
C TYR A 417 -20.52 17.75 40.85
N GLU A 418 -19.57 18.57 40.38
CA GLU A 418 -18.59 19.30 41.19
C GLU A 418 -18.95 20.79 41.21
#